data_AF-A0A7W6MIC9-F1
#
_entry.id   AF-A0A7W6MIC9-F1
#
_cell.length_a   1.000
_cell.length_b   1.000
_cell.length_c   1.000
_cell.angle_alpha   90.00
_cell.angle_beta   90.00
_cell.angle_gamma   90.00
#
_symmetry.space_group_name_H-M   'P 1'
#
loop_
_entity.id
_entity.type
_entity.pdbx_description
1 polymer ?
#
loop_
_entity_poly.entity_id
_entity_poly.type
_entity_poly.pdbx_seq_one_letter_code
_entity_poly.pdbx_strand_id
1 'polypeptide(L)'
;MAKILDSDGKASLDSLKAASGAEFDKAFVTAQLEGHKKLLAIQEGYLKIGQDREHLSLTKLARGQIKEHMDHLDMLKSKLG
;
A
#
# COMPACT_ATOMS: atom_id res chain seq x y z
N MET A 1 -15.03 1.31 13.37
CA MET A 1 -14.09 1.25 12.24
C MET A 1 -12.73 0.59 12.55
N ALA A 2 -12.47 0.04 13.76
CA ALA A 2 -11.15 -0.48 14.15
C ALA A 2 -10.89 -1.99 13.88
N LYS A 3 -11.80 -2.71 13.20
CA LYS A 3 -11.72 -4.17 13.04
C LYS A 3 -10.98 -4.65 11.76
N ILE A 4 -10.49 -3.72 10.93
CA ILE A 4 -9.88 -4.02 9.61
C ILE A 4 -8.33 -3.98 9.66
N LEU A 5 -7.73 -3.26 10.61
CA LEU A 5 -6.28 -3.10 10.72
C LEU A 5 -5.68 -4.05 11.77
N ASP A 6 -4.57 -4.70 11.41
CA ASP A 6 -3.69 -5.42 12.34
C ASP A 6 -2.94 -4.46 13.28
N SER A 7 -2.04 -4.99 14.11
CA SER A 7 -1.25 -4.17 15.04
C SER A 7 -0.41 -3.12 14.32
N ASP A 8 0.24 -3.52 13.22
CA ASP A 8 1.14 -2.65 12.44
C ASP A 8 0.36 -1.53 11.75
N GLY A 9 -0.80 -1.86 11.19
CA GLY A 9 -1.71 -0.91 10.57
C GLY A 9 -2.27 0.09 11.57
N LYS A 10 -2.59 -0.35 12.80
CA LYS A 10 -3.03 0.54 13.88
C LYS A 10 -1.91 1.49 14.32
N ALA A 11 -0.71 0.98 14.55
CA ALA A 11 0.44 1.81 14.94
C ALA A 11 0.79 2.85 13.87
N SER A 12 0.73 2.44 12.59
CA SER A 12 0.93 3.36 11.46
C SER A 12 -0.14 4.45 11.43
N LEU A 13 -1.42 4.08 11.61
CA LEU A 13 -2.53 5.04 11.64
C LEU A 13 -2.41 6.03 12.80
N ASP A 14 -2.02 5.57 13.99
CA ASP A 14 -1.86 6.44 15.16
C ASP A 14 -0.66 7.39 14.99
N SER A 15 0.42 6.94 14.35
CA SER A 15 1.55 7.80 13.97
C SER A 15 1.13 8.88 12.98
N LEU A 16 0.29 8.54 11.99
CA LEU A 16 -0.23 9.50 11.02
C LEU A 16 -1.14 10.55 11.68
N LYS A 17 -1.97 10.16 12.65
CA LYS A 17 -2.83 11.12 13.38
C LYS A 17 -2.04 12.11 14.23
N ALA A 18 -0.85 11.71 14.70
CA ALA A 18 0.01 12.56 15.51
C ALA A 18 0.87 13.52 14.68
N ALA A 19 1.11 13.22 13.39
CA ALA A 19 1.92 14.03 12.51
C ALA A 19 1.11 15.17 11.84
N SER A 20 1.80 16.23 11.41
CA SER A 20 1.18 17.33 10.64
C SER A 20 2.17 17.95 9.65
N GLY A 21 1.64 18.67 8.65
CA GLY A 21 2.45 19.35 7.63
C GLY A 21 3.43 18.41 6.92
N ALA A 22 4.68 18.85 6.76
CA ALA A 22 5.71 18.08 6.07
C ALA A 22 6.04 16.73 6.73
N GLU A 23 5.89 16.62 8.06
CA GLU A 23 6.08 15.34 8.76
C GLU A 23 4.96 14.36 8.41
N PHE A 24 3.73 14.84 8.31
CA PHE A 24 2.60 14.04 7.85
C PHE A 24 2.81 13.55 6.42
N ASP A 25 3.22 14.44 5.51
CA ASP A 25 3.42 14.06 4.10
C ASP A 25 4.46 12.93 3.96
N LYS A 26 5.58 13.03 4.66
CA LYS A 26 6.62 11.99 4.70
C LYS A 26 6.12 10.68 5.29
N ALA A 27 5.42 10.75 6.43
CA ALA A 27 4.88 9.58 7.10
C ALA A 27 3.81 8.90 6.25
N PHE A 28 2.94 9.67 5.59
CA PHE A 28 1.86 9.18 4.75
C PHE A 28 2.40 8.47 3.52
N VAL A 29 3.31 9.10 2.76
CA VAL A 29 3.92 8.49 1.58
C VAL A 29 4.67 7.20 1.95
N THR A 30 5.40 7.22 3.07
CA THR A 30 6.09 6.02 3.57
C THR A 30 5.11 4.89 3.92
N ALA A 31 4.06 5.19 4.69
CA ALA A 31 3.06 4.20 5.08
C ALA A 31 2.31 3.61 3.87
N GLN A 32 1.97 4.44 2.87
CA GLN A 32 1.34 4.00 1.64
C GLN A 32 2.26 3.08 0.84
N LEU A 33 3.55 3.42 0.70
CA LEU A 33 4.51 2.62 -0.05
C LEU A 33 4.69 1.23 0.58
N GLU A 34 4.84 1.17 1.91
CA GLU A 34 4.99 -0.10 2.63
C GLU A 34 3.71 -0.94 2.57
N GLY A 35 2.54 -0.32 2.69
CA GLY A 35 1.25 -1.01 2.52
C GLY A 35 1.09 -1.61 1.12
N HIS A 36 1.44 -0.86 0.07
CA HIS A 36 1.35 -1.33 -1.32
C HIS A 36 2.38 -2.41 -1.64
N LYS A 37 3.59 -2.39 -1.06
CA LYS A 37 4.55 -3.50 -1.16
C LYS A 37 3.99 -4.80 -0.59
N LYS A 38 3.38 -4.73 0.60
CA LYS A 38 2.73 -5.90 1.23
C LYS A 38 1.57 -6.42 0.37
N LEU A 39 0.71 -5.52 -0.13
CA LEU A 39 -0.40 -5.89 -1.00
C LEU A 39 0.07 -6.49 -2.33
N LEU A 40 1.13 -5.94 -2.93
CA LEU A 40 1.72 -6.47 -4.17
C LEU A 40 2.19 -7.91 -3.97
N ALA A 41 2.89 -8.20 -2.87
CA ALA A 41 3.33 -9.56 -2.55
C ALA A 41 2.16 -10.54 -2.40
N ILE A 42 1.04 -10.11 -1.81
CA ILE A 42 -0.19 -10.92 -1.72
C ILE A 42 -0.75 -11.21 -3.11
N GLN A 43 -0.89 -10.21 -3.97
CA GLN A 43 -1.41 -10.40 -5.33
C GLN A 43 -0.49 -11.32 -6.15
N GLU A 44 0.84 -11.11 -6.09
CA GLU A 44 1.81 -11.95 -6.78
C GLU A 44 1.86 -13.39 -6.24
N GLY A 45 1.62 -13.57 -4.94
CA GLY A 45 1.42 -14.89 -4.33
C GLY A 45 0.17 -15.58 -4.87
N TYR A 46 -0.97 -14.88 -4.88
CA TYR A 46 -2.23 -15.44 -5.37
C TYR A 46 -2.17 -15.80 -6.87
N LEU A 47 -1.48 -15.01 -7.70
CA LEU A 47 -1.29 -15.35 -9.12
C LEU A 47 -0.57 -16.67 -9.36
N LYS A 48 0.22 -17.16 -8.40
CA LYS A 48 0.96 -18.44 -8.54
C LYS A 48 0.09 -19.65 -8.25
N ILE A 49 -0.93 -19.51 -7.39
CA ILE A 49 -1.70 -20.64 -6.85
C ILE A 49 -3.20 -20.57 -7.14
N GLY A 50 -3.70 -19.40 -7.55
CA GLY A 50 -5.11 -19.17 -7.81
C GLY A 50 -5.60 -19.98 -9.01
N GLN A 51 -6.84 -20.46 -8.91
CA GLN A 51 -7.47 -21.29 -9.95
C GLN A 51 -8.71 -20.62 -10.56
N ASP A 52 -9.35 -19.70 -9.82
CA ASP A 52 -10.52 -18.98 -10.30
C ASP A 52 -10.14 -17.94 -11.35
N ARG A 53 -10.74 -18.03 -12.55
CA ARG A 53 -10.38 -17.20 -13.70
C ARG A 53 -10.71 -15.72 -13.49
N GLU A 54 -11.83 -15.43 -12.84
CA GLU A 54 -12.28 -14.06 -12.61
C GLU A 54 -11.39 -13.38 -11.59
N HIS A 55 -11.10 -14.08 -10.48
CA HIS A 55 -10.17 -13.62 -9.47
C HIS A 55 -8.77 -13.40 -10.04
N LEU A 56 -8.24 -14.33 -10.82
CA LEU A 56 -6.93 -14.16 -11.47
C LEU A 56 -6.89 -12.94 -12.40
N SER A 57 -7.99 -12.64 -13.09
CA SER A 57 -8.09 -11.47 -13.97
C SER A 57 -8.10 -10.17 -13.16
N LEU A 58 -8.88 -10.11 -12.08
CA LEU A 58 -8.91 -8.99 -11.14
C LEU A 58 -7.56 -8.78 -10.45
N THR A 59 -6.91 -9.85 -10.00
CA THR A 59 -5.57 -9.81 -9.40
C THR A 59 -4.52 -9.27 -10.36
N LYS A 60 -4.58 -9.61 -11.66
CA LYS A 60 -3.67 -9.04 -12.67
C LYS A 60 -3.88 -7.54 -12.84
N LEU A 61 -5.13 -7.08 -12.90
CA LEU A 61 -5.48 -5.66 -12.98
C LEU A 61 -4.99 -4.92 -11.73
N ALA A 62 -5.32 -5.42 -10.54
CA ALA A 62 -4.92 -4.84 -9.27
C ALA A 62 -3.40 -4.76 -9.14
N ARG A 63 -2.67 -5.82 -9.52
CA ARG A 63 -1.19 -5.81 -9.54
C ARG A 63 -0.64 -4.67 -10.39
N GLY A 64 -1.24 -4.40 -11.56
CA GLY A 64 -0.85 -3.28 -12.40
C GLY A 64 -1.05 -1.93 -11.71
N GLN A 65 -2.24 -1.71 -11.17
CA GLN A 65 -2.60 -0.46 -10.46
C GLN A 65 -1.75 -0.23 -9.21
N ILE A 66 -1.42 -1.30 -8.47
CA ILE A 66 -0.55 -1.21 -7.29
C ILE A 66 0.84 -0.73 -7.69
N LYS A 67 1.41 -1.26 -8.79
CA LYS A 67 2.73 -0.83 -9.28
C LYS A 67 2.72 0.62 -9.72
N GLU A 68 1.72 1.04 -10.48
CA GLU A 68 1.57 2.43 -10.90
C GLU A 68 1.43 3.39 -9.71
N HIS A 69 0.63 3.02 -8.70
CA HIS A 69 0.50 3.83 -7.50
C HIS A 69 1.82 3.92 -6.71
N MET A 70 2.60 2.83 -6.64
CA MET A 70 3.93 2.86 -6.03
C MET A 70 4.88 3.80 -6.78
N ASP A 71 4.86 3.80 -8.12
CA ASP A 71 5.68 4.73 -8.92
C ASP A 71 5.30 6.20 -8.63
N HIS A 72 4.00 6.50 -8.49
CA HIS A 72 3.55 7.83 -8.07
C HIS A 72 4.01 8.18 -6.65
N LEU A 73 3.98 7.23 -5.71
CA LEU A 73 4.45 7.44 -4.34
C LEU A 73 5.97 7.66 -4.29
N ASP A 74 6.76 6.92 -5.07
CA ASP A 74 8.20 7.12 -5.16
C ASP A 74 8.55 8.49 -5.77
N MET A 75 7.78 8.95 -6.77
CA MET A 75 7.91 10.32 -7.30
C MET A 75 7.58 11.39 -6.25
N LEU A 76 6.56 11.17 -5.42
CA LEU A 76 6.25 12.09 -4.32
C LEU A 76 7.36 12.06 -3.27
N LYS A 77 7.83 10.88 -2.90
CA LYS A 77 8.92 10.69 -1.94
C LYS A 77 10.19 11.42 -2.37
N SER A 78 10.56 11.38 -3.65
CA SER A 78 11.73 12.10 -4.16
C SER A 78 11.61 13.63 -4.08
N LYS A 79 10.39 14.15 -3.95
CA LYS A 79 10.11 15.58 -3.81
C LYS A 79 9.98 16.04 -2.36
N LEU A 80 9.89 15.11 -1.39
CA LEU A 80 9.58 15.42 0.01
C LEU A 80 10.79 15.80 0.87
N GLY A 81 12.01 15.87 0.32
CA GLY A 81 13.19 16.44 0.98
C GLY A 81 13.62 15.74 2.26
#